data_AF-H8FPU4-F1
#
_entry.id   AF-H8FPU4-F1
#
_cell.length_a   1.000
_cell.length_b   1.000
_cell.length_c   1.000
_cell.angle_alpha   90.00
_cell.angle_beta   90.00
_cell.angle_gamma   90.00
#
_symmetry.space_group_name_H-M   'P 1'
#
loop_
_entity.id
_entity.type
_entity.pdbx_description
1 polymer ?
#
loop_
_entity_poly.entity_id
_entity_poly.type
_entity_poly.pdbx_seq_one_letter_code
_entity_poly.pdbx_strand_id
1 'polypeptide(L)'
;MLGYSFRSGGIFLTSGAMAVFVAAAAVAQTAPVPQTQPAPTAQACPIAAPDTPPPSTPPSNALPYRAFPPAWQAKLDQLVAANVIPGAVVIVKSPIWGVRVGTAGYTNIPEKIKLSPAQQFRVGSVSKMFLGQAFLQLEQEGKVKLSDPVLKYLANEPTVAAIPHIERVTIADLLQMTSGITNYLGNPSISGEIYTNPSRQYLPRDLMAVLDPKATPVLPPDFAPGATYPNPYWVTLGQSAPPAPAPFPFWYYSNSNYILLGMVAEKITGTSSTEFLRKYITEKIGLKDTFLAESEKRLPYMHGYTQYNPELSQKVYQTWCDVTAINPSYAGTAGAMISTPWDLLHFLETALKTDRFLNAGTKQKWLSFASADIHYGWEPMEYAVGALMQPHRSYGDARGHGGAFPGYKTLAYYFFDSDTSFVLASNTWDGSAEVTMLDELMPLVTSEVTTPKPARKTLVSLAGGSTLPVSWQAGRVDALSYHVYSGTDADKVDAATAENHEGVQFQTVSQVNAVLGGLKPATAYYWRVDIVGPTGIVPGALWSFNTTKAARATKKAVPVPAPALAPAQ
;
A
#
# COMPACT_ATOMS: atom_id res chain seq x y z
N MET A 1 -0.19 39.81 -11.32
CA MET A 1 0.10 39.48 -12.73
C MET A 1 1.48 38.84 -12.78
N LEU A 2 1.60 37.74 -13.52
CA LEU A 2 2.81 36.99 -13.90
C LEU A 2 3.53 36.22 -12.76
N GLY A 3 3.11 34.96 -12.60
CA GLY A 3 3.92 33.90 -11.98
C GLY A 3 4.72 33.15 -13.05
N TYR A 4 5.99 32.87 -12.76
CA TYR A 4 6.84 32.01 -13.55
C TYR A 4 6.97 30.64 -12.88
N SER A 5 6.53 29.61 -13.59
CA SER A 5 6.72 28.20 -13.26
C SER A 5 8.03 27.72 -13.91
N PHE A 6 8.93 27.15 -13.11
CA PHE A 6 10.07 26.40 -13.63
C PHE A 6 9.73 24.91 -13.61
N ARG A 7 9.53 24.33 -14.80
CA ARG A 7 9.58 22.89 -15.06
C ARG A 7 10.98 22.57 -15.62
N SER A 8 11.77 21.80 -14.89
CA SER A 8 13.04 21.25 -15.37
C SER A 8 12.78 19.94 -16.12
N GLY A 9 13.03 19.94 -17.43
CA GLY A 9 13.12 18.74 -18.25
C GLY A 9 14.51 18.10 -18.13
N GLY A 10 14.56 16.82 -17.78
CA GLY A 10 15.80 16.03 -17.75
C GLY A 10 16.05 15.37 -19.10
N ILE A 11 17.18 15.71 -19.73
CA ILE A 11 17.71 15.10 -20.95
C ILE A 11 18.57 13.89 -20.54
N PHE A 12 18.32 12.74 -21.18
CA PHE A 12 19.19 11.56 -21.12
C PHE A 12 20.50 11.81 -21.88
N LEU A 13 21.64 11.55 -21.23
CA LEU A 13 22.92 11.37 -21.91
C LEU A 13 23.62 10.11 -21.39
N THR A 14 23.84 9.18 -22.31
CA THR A 14 24.65 7.97 -22.21
C THR A 14 26.13 8.27 -22.46
N SER A 15 27.03 7.62 -21.72
CA SER A 15 28.47 7.32 -21.97
C SER A 15 29.24 7.46 -20.64
N GLY A 16 30.19 6.64 -20.23
CA GLY A 16 31.10 5.77 -20.98
C GLY A 16 32.54 6.28 -20.85
N ALA A 17 33.35 5.60 -20.04
CA ALA A 17 34.83 5.58 -19.99
C ALA A 17 35.62 6.56 -19.06
N MET A 18 36.33 5.91 -18.12
CA MET A 18 37.70 6.13 -17.60
C MET A 18 38.35 7.53 -17.63
N ALA A 19 38.80 7.99 -16.45
CA ALA A 19 40.09 8.67 -16.32
C ALA A 19 40.75 8.42 -14.94
N VAL A 20 42.06 8.25 -15.03
CA VAL A 20 43.09 7.82 -14.09
C VAL A 20 43.27 8.72 -12.86
N PHE A 21 43.57 8.10 -11.71
CA PHE A 21 43.96 8.70 -10.43
C PHE A 21 45.35 9.36 -10.49
N VAL A 22 45.49 10.54 -9.86
CA VAL A 22 46.78 11.04 -9.35
C VAL A 22 46.75 10.94 -7.82
N ALA A 23 47.70 10.18 -7.29
CA ALA A 23 47.87 9.89 -5.87
C ALA A 23 48.48 11.08 -5.11
N ALA A 24 47.93 11.35 -3.92
CA ALA A 24 48.64 12.04 -2.85
C ALA A 24 48.58 11.16 -1.60
N ALA A 25 49.75 10.70 -1.17
CA ALA A 25 49.93 9.80 -0.05
C ALA A 25 49.61 10.51 1.28
N ALA A 26 48.65 9.97 2.04
CA ALA A 26 48.46 10.25 3.45
C ALA A 26 48.78 8.98 4.24
N VAL A 27 49.58 9.16 5.28
CA VAL A 27 50.19 8.14 6.14
C VAL A 27 49.13 7.20 6.71
N ALA A 28 49.25 5.91 6.38
CA ALA A 28 48.37 4.85 6.85
C ALA A 28 48.56 4.62 8.35
N GLN A 29 47.60 5.07 9.17
CA GLN A 29 47.30 4.36 10.41
C GLN A 29 46.63 3.06 10.01
N THR A 30 47.25 1.93 10.35
CA THR A 30 46.70 0.60 10.11
C THR A 30 45.40 0.46 10.90
N ALA A 31 44.27 0.74 10.26
CA ALA A 31 42.97 0.28 10.72
C ALA A 31 43.07 -1.25 10.90
N PRO A 32 42.51 -1.83 11.98
CA PRO A 32 42.44 -3.28 12.08
C PRO A 32 41.73 -3.80 10.83
N VAL A 33 42.37 -4.74 10.15
CA VAL A 33 41.81 -5.48 9.02
C VAL A 33 40.41 -5.94 9.45
N PRO A 34 39.33 -5.60 8.72
CA PRO A 34 38.03 -6.19 8.99
C PRO A 34 38.25 -7.70 8.94
N GLN A 35 38.09 -8.37 10.08
CA GLN A 35 38.07 -9.83 10.08
C GLN A 35 36.96 -10.20 9.10
N THR A 36 37.34 -10.70 7.93
CA THR A 36 36.42 -11.31 6.98
C THR A 36 35.76 -12.43 7.73
N GLN A 37 34.55 -12.20 8.24
CA GLN A 37 33.76 -13.29 8.80
C GLN A 37 33.69 -14.36 7.71
N PRO A 38 34.03 -15.62 8.03
CA PRO A 38 33.90 -16.70 7.06
C PRO A 38 32.48 -16.69 6.51
N ALA A 39 32.33 -16.85 5.18
CA ALA A 39 31.03 -16.90 4.55
C ALA A 39 30.15 -17.91 5.31
N PRO A 40 28.93 -17.52 5.74
CA PRO A 40 28.08 -18.41 6.50
C PRO A 40 27.87 -19.69 5.70
N THR A 41 28.08 -20.83 6.33
CA THR A 41 27.66 -22.10 5.75
C THR A 41 26.15 -22.08 5.59
N ALA A 42 25.68 -22.55 4.44
CA ALA A 42 24.25 -22.63 4.16
C ALA A 42 23.54 -23.39 5.29
N GLN A 43 22.55 -22.75 5.92
CA GLN A 43 21.79 -23.37 7.01
C GLN A 43 20.58 -24.14 6.46
N ALA A 44 20.20 -25.23 7.13
CA ALA A 44 18.93 -25.89 6.86
C ALA A 44 17.78 -25.08 7.49
N CYS A 45 16.61 -25.08 6.84
CA CYS A 45 15.45 -24.36 7.38
C CYS A 45 14.91 -25.09 8.63
N PRO A 46 14.80 -24.42 9.80
CA PRO A 46 14.62 -25.12 11.06
C PRO A 46 13.21 -25.67 11.30
N ILE A 47 12.13 -25.10 10.73
CA ILE A 47 10.74 -25.53 10.97
C ILE A 47 9.86 -25.19 9.76
N ALA A 48 9.03 -26.12 9.29
CA ALA A 48 7.92 -25.82 8.38
C ALA A 48 6.62 -25.69 9.17
N ALA A 49 5.83 -24.63 8.91
CA ALA A 49 4.49 -24.52 9.47
C ALA A 49 3.58 -25.62 8.89
N PRO A 50 2.59 -26.11 9.65
CA PRO A 50 1.62 -27.07 9.11
C PRO A 50 0.79 -26.41 8.01
N ASP A 51 0.61 -27.12 6.90
CA ASP A 51 -0.20 -26.64 5.79
C ASP A 51 -1.66 -26.54 6.18
N THR A 52 -2.20 -25.35 6.03
CA THR A 52 -3.64 -25.13 6.06
C THR A 52 -4.04 -24.48 4.74
N PRO A 53 -4.58 -25.27 3.77
CA PRO A 53 -4.94 -24.75 2.47
C PRO A 53 -5.86 -23.53 2.59
N PRO A 54 -5.74 -22.54 1.69
CA PRO A 54 -6.65 -21.41 1.67
C PRO A 54 -8.10 -21.88 1.56
N PRO A 55 -9.07 -21.11 2.11
CA PRO A 55 -10.48 -21.33 1.83
C PRO A 55 -10.70 -21.41 0.31
N SER A 56 -11.41 -22.43 -0.15
CA SER A 56 -11.70 -22.66 -1.57
C SER A 56 -12.67 -21.64 -2.17
N THR A 57 -13.28 -20.81 -1.33
CA THR A 57 -14.28 -19.81 -1.70
C THR A 57 -13.73 -18.42 -1.42
N PRO A 58 -13.91 -17.42 -2.32
CA PRO A 58 -13.63 -16.02 -2.00
C PRO A 58 -14.31 -15.63 -0.69
N PRO A 59 -13.71 -14.75 0.12
CA PRO A 59 -14.30 -14.35 1.38
C PRO A 59 -15.64 -13.66 1.10
N SER A 60 -16.60 -13.79 2.03
CA SER A 60 -17.97 -13.29 1.83
C SER A 60 -18.07 -11.79 1.53
N ASN A 61 -17.02 -11.02 1.81
CA ASN A 61 -16.90 -9.60 1.54
C ASN A 61 -16.12 -9.28 0.24
N ALA A 62 -15.69 -10.26 -0.55
CA ALA A 62 -15.00 -10.00 -1.81
C ALA A 62 -15.88 -9.14 -2.73
N LEU A 63 -15.32 -8.03 -3.24
CA LEU A 63 -16.01 -7.20 -4.24
C LEU A 63 -15.96 -7.90 -5.60
N PRO A 64 -16.94 -7.67 -6.50
CA PRO A 64 -16.81 -8.10 -7.88
C PRO A 64 -15.51 -7.57 -8.50
N TYR A 65 -14.68 -8.47 -9.02
CA TYR A 65 -13.35 -8.16 -9.54
C TYR A 65 -13.08 -8.85 -10.87
N ARG A 66 -12.06 -8.36 -11.56
CA ARG A 66 -11.46 -9.01 -12.73
C ARG A 66 -9.99 -9.30 -12.44
N ALA A 67 -9.40 -10.26 -13.14
CA ALA A 67 -7.97 -10.50 -13.05
C ALA A 67 -7.19 -9.28 -13.55
N PHE A 68 -5.91 -9.18 -13.18
CA PHE A 68 -4.99 -8.20 -13.74
C PHE A 68 -4.93 -8.31 -15.27
N PRO A 69 -4.84 -7.17 -15.98
CA PRO A 69 -4.49 -7.18 -17.40
C PRO A 69 -3.17 -7.93 -17.63
N PRO A 70 -2.98 -8.59 -18.80
CA PRO A 70 -1.79 -9.41 -19.06
C PRO A 70 -0.47 -8.67 -18.82
N ALA A 71 -0.37 -7.39 -19.17
CA ALA A 71 0.82 -6.58 -18.96
C ALA A 71 1.16 -6.38 -17.47
N TRP A 72 0.15 -6.24 -16.60
CA TRP A 72 0.35 -6.08 -15.15
C TRP A 72 0.71 -7.43 -14.52
N GLN A 73 0.00 -8.49 -14.93
CA GLN A 73 0.26 -9.84 -14.44
C GLN A 73 1.69 -10.31 -14.78
N ALA A 74 2.18 -9.98 -15.98
CA ALA A 74 3.54 -10.29 -16.41
C ALA A 74 4.61 -9.71 -15.48
N LYS A 75 4.37 -8.54 -14.86
CA LYS A 75 5.30 -7.95 -13.88
C LYS A 75 5.43 -8.79 -12.62
N LEU A 76 4.30 -9.28 -12.08
CA LEU A 76 4.31 -10.17 -10.92
C LEU A 76 4.97 -11.52 -11.27
N ASP A 77 4.64 -12.08 -12.43
CA ASP A 77 5.18 -13.36 -12.87
C ASP A 77 6.70 -13.31 -13.08
N GLN A 78 7.23 -12.19 -13.60
CA GLN A 78 8.67 -11.96 -13.77
C GLN A 78 9.43 -11.99 -12.43
N LEU A 79 8.89 -11.38 -11.37
CA LEU A 79 9.53 -11.37 -10.05
C LEU A 79 9.59 -12.77 -9.44
N VAL A 80 8.55 -13.59 -9.64
CA VAL A 80 8.54 -14.99 -9.21
C VAL A 80 9.53 -15.81 -10.04
N ALA A 81 9.53 -15.66 -11.36
CA ALA A 81 10.44 -16.39 -12.25
C ALA A 81 11.92 -16.05 -11.99
N ALA A 82 12.22 -14.80 -11.63
CA ALA A 82 13.55 -14.35 -11.23
C ALA A 82 13.92 -14.72 -9.79
N ASN A 83 13.04 -15.44 -9.08
CA ASN A 83 13.23 -15.83 -7.67
C ASN A 83 13.47 -14.63 -6.73
N VAL A 84 12.89 -13.47 -7.06
CA VAL A 84 12.93 -12.26 -6.22
C VAL A 84 11.91 -12.35 -5.10
N ILE A 85 10.74 -12.92 -5.38
CA ILE A 85 9.69 -13.23 -4.40
C ILE A 85 9.19 -14.66 -4.58
N PRO A 86 8.74 -15.35 -3.51
CA PRO A 86 8.05 -16.63 -3.66
C PRO A 86 6.63 -16.45 -4.22
N GLY A 87 5.99 -15.34 -3.90
CA GLY A 87 4.73 -14.92 -4.46
C GLY A 87 4.15 -13.64 -3.87
N ALA A 88 3.07 -13.19 -4.49
CA ALA A 88 2.33 -12.01 -4.07
C ALA A 88 0.86 -12.05 -4.51
N VAL A 89 0.04 -11.30 -3.78
CA VAL A 89 -1.30 -10.88 -4.16
C VAL A 89 -1.32 -9.36 -4.21
N VAL A 90 -1.89 -8.79 -5.28
CA VAL A 90 -2.13 -7.36 -5.41
C VAL A 90 -3.59 -7.10 -5.75
N ILE A 91 -4.21 -6.16 -5.04
CA ILE A 91 -5.56 -5.66 -5.34
C ILE A 91 -5.46 -4.17 -5.65
N VAL A 92 -5.98 -3.79 -6.82
CA VAL A 92 -6.13 -2.39 -7.24
C VAL A 92 -7.62 -2.11 -7.35
N LYS A 93 -8.10 -1.04 -6.73
CA LYS A 93 -9.45 -0.51 -6.92
C LYS A 93 -9.36 0.93 -7.38
N SER A 94 -9.82 1.22 -8.59
CA SER A 94 -9.96 2.59 -9.09
C SER A 94 -11.32 2.81 -9.75
N PRO A 95 -11.78 4.06 -9.94
CA PRO A 95 -13.04 4.33 -10.65
C PRO A 95 -13.02 3.79 -12.08
N ILE A 96 -11.83 3.85 -12.69
CA ILE A 96 -11.64 3.54 -14.10
C ILE A 96 -11.51 2.03 -14.30
N TRP A 97 -10.67 1.33 -13.53
CA TRP A 97 -10.54 -0.12 -13.65
C TRP A 97 -11.62 -0.90 -12.91
N GLY A 98 -12.31 -0.32 -11.92
CA GLY A 98 -13.03 -1.11 -10.93
C GLY A 98 -12.04 -1.87 -10.05
N VAL A 99 -12.36 -3.10 -9.64
CA VAL A 99 -11.43 -3.94 -8.87
C VAL A 99 -10.67 -4.89 -9.79
N ARG A 100 -9.35 -4.87 -9.68
CA ARG A 100 -8.41 -5.75 -10.37
C ARG A 100 -7.60 -6.52 -9.34
N VAL A 101 -7.41 -7.82 -9.55
CA VAL A 101 -6.64 -8.69 -8.66
C VAL A 101 -5.59 -9.45 -9.45
N GLY A 102 -4.33 -9.37 -9.00
CA GLY A 102 -3.20 -10.12 -9.51
C GLY A 102 -2.69 -11.08 -8.45
N THR A 103 -2.35 -12.30 -8.85
CA THR A 103 -1.75 -13.31 -7.98
C THR A 103 -0.62 -14.01 -8.72
N ALA A 104 0.54 -14.16 -8.10
CA ALA A 104 1.67 -14.86 -8.68
C ALA A 104 2.40 -15.70 -7.63
N GLY A 105 2.99 -16.82 -8.07
CA GLY A 105 3.79 -17.69 -7.20
C GLY A 105 2.97 -18.62 -6.31
N TYR A 106 3.55 -19.00 -5.18
CA TYR A 106 3.02 -20.04 -4.30
C TYR A 106 2.93 -19.57 -2.85
N THR A 107 1.83 -19.93 -2.20
CA THR A 107 1.67 -19.78 -0.75
C THR A 107 2.41 -20.87 0.00
N ASN A 108 2.47 -22.09 -0.55
CA ASN A 108 3.32 -23.16 -0.06
C ASN A 108 4.19 -23.62 -1.23
N ILE A 109 5.51 -23.45 -1.10
CA ILE A 109 6.47 -23.75 -2.17
C ILE A 109 6.62 -25.27 -2.39
N PRO A 110 6.87 -26.12 -1.36
CA PRO A 110 7.00 -27.56 -1.56
C PRO A 110 5.81 -28.23 -2.27
N GLU A 111 4.59 -27.94 -1.79
CA GLU A 111 3.32 -28.50 -2.28
C GLU A 111 2.76 -27.74 -3.49
N LYS A 112 3.43 -26.66 -3.92
CA LYS A 112 3.03 -25.80 -5.05
C LYS A 112 1.59 -25.29 -4.95
N ILE A 113 1.15 -24.96 -3.74
CA ILE A 113 -0.17 -24.37 -3.52
C ILE A 113 -0.13 -22.91 -3.96
N LYS A 114 -1.04 -22.51 -4.85
CA LYS A 114 -1.15 -21.12 -5.36
C LYS A 114 -1.66 -20.16 -4.29
N LEU A 115 -1.25 -18.89 -4.39
CA LEU A 115 -1.80 -17.82 -3.55
C LEU A 115 -3.27 -17.50 -3.91
N SER A 116 -4.00 -16.98 -2.93
CA SER A 116 -5.36 -16.50 -3.08
C SER A 116 -5.54 -15.15 -2.36
N PRO A 117 -6.33 -14.21 -2.92
CA PRO A 117 -6.65 -12.94 -2.26
C PRO A 117 -7.53 -13.11 -1.00
N ALA A 118 -8.00 -14.33 -0.73
CA ALA A 118 -8.73 -14.68 0.50
C ALA A 118 -7.80 -14.99 1.69
N GLN A 119 -6.49 -15.18 1.44
CA GLN A 119 -5.61 -15.70 2.47
C GLN A 119 -5.30 -14.69 3.55
N GLN A 120 -5.41 -15.16 4.79
CA GLN A 120 -4.87 -14.48 5.94
C GLN A 120 -3.34 -14.43 5.83
N PHE A 121 -2.75 -13.28 6.14
CA PHE A 121 -1.32 -13.04 6.19
C PHE A 121 -1.00 -12.01 7.27
N ARG A 122 0.27 -11.92 7.67
CA ARG A 122 0.70 -10.94 8.69
C ARG A 122 0.92 -9.59 8.00
N VAL A 123 0.24 -8.56 8.47
CA VAL A 123 0.25 -7.24 7.81
C VAL A 123 1.36 -6.32 8.30
N GLY A 124 2.13 -6.77 9.30
CA GLY A 124 3.19 -5.97 9.91
C GLY A 124 2.68 -4.60 10.36
N SER A 125 3.48 -3.57 10.11
CA SER A 125 3.21 -2.20 10.55
C SER A 125 1.91 -1.55 10.02
N VAL A 126 1.20 -2.15 9.06
CA VAL A 126 -0.17 -1.72 8.72
C VAL A 126 -1.10 -1.81 9.93
N SER A 127 -0.79 -2.67 10.92
CA SER A 127 -1.48 -2.75 12.22
C SER A 127 -1.66 -1.39 12.91
N LYS A 128 -0.71 -0.47 12.72
CA LYS A 128 -0.72 0.85 13.33
C LYS A 128 -1.88 1.72 12.86
N MET A 129 -2.31 1.57 11.60
CA MET A 129 -3.48 2.28 11.07
C MET A 129 -4.76 1.92 11.83
N PHE A 130 -4.92 0.63 12.15
CA PHE A 130 -6.07 0.14 12.93
C PHE A 130 -6.05 0.72 14.34
N LEU A 131 -4.89 0.70 15.00
CA LEU A 131 -4.75 1.25 16.35
C LEU A 131 -4.98 2.76 16.39
N GLY A 132 -4.44 3.49 15.41
CA GLY A 132 -4.63 4.93 15.27
C GLY A 132 -6.10 5.32 15.10
N GLN A 133 -6.81 4.64 14.21
CA GLN A 133 -8.26 4.78 14.03
C GLN A 133 -9.04 4.49 15.32
N ALA A 134 -8.66 3.45 16.06
CA ALA A 134 -9.31 3.10 17.32
C ALA A 134 -9.06 4.14 18.43
N PHE A 135 -7.85 4.70 18.52
CA PHE A 135 -7.52 5.76 19.48
C PHE A 135 -8.26 7.06 19.21
N LEU A 136 -8.37 7.46 17.95
CA LEU A 136 -9.14 8.64 17.58
C LEU A 136 -10.63 8.47 17.88
N GLN A 137 -11.16 7.24 17.81
CA GLN A 137 -12.51 6.96 18.30
C GLN A 137 -12.63 7.14 19.82
N LEU A 138 -11.65 6.71 20.62
CA LEU A 138 -11.62 6.99 22.06
C LEU A 138 -11.60 8.50 22.35
N GLU A 139 -10.90 9.29 21.52
CA GLU A 139 -10.90 10.75 21.64
C GLU A 139 -12.28 11.35 21.35
N GLN A 140 -12.98 10.88 20.31
CA GLN A 140 -14.36 11.30 20.01
C GLN A 140 -15.32 11.01 21.16
N GLU A 141 -15.11 9.88 21.84
CA GLU A 141 -15.89 9.47 23.01
C GLU A 141 -15.48 10.22 24.29
N GLY A 142 -14.49 11.11 24.22
CA GLY A 142 -14.00 11.89 25.37
C GLY A 142 -13.23 11.07 26.40
N LYS A 143 -12.83 9.83 26.08
CA LYS A 143 -12.14 8.91 27.00
C LYS A 143 -10.64 9.18 27.12
N VAL A 144 -10.07 9.84 26.11
CA VAL A 144 -8.67 10.25 26.06
C VAL A 144 -8.57 11.59 25.34
N LYS A 145 -7.62 12.42 25.75
CA LYS A 145 -7.17 13.57 24.94
C LYS A 145 -5.81 13.21 24.36
N LEU A 146 -5.56 13.57 23.10
CA LEU A 146 -4.25 13.33 22.51
C LEU A 146 -3.12 14.04 23.27
N SER A 147 -3.43 15.16 23.94
CA SER A 147 -2.50 15.88 24.81
C SER A 147 -2.32 15.26 26.21
N ASP A 148 -3.02 14.17 26.54
CA ASP A 148 -2.84 13.53 27.83
C ASP A 148 -1.42 12.93 27.93
N PRO A 149 -0.72 13.09 29.07
CA PRO A 149 0.58 12.46 29.27
C PRO A 149 0.41 10.94 29.40
N VAL A 150 1.36 10.17 28.88
CA VAL A 150 1.33 8.69 28.92
C VAL A 150 1.22 8.18 30.36
N LEU A 151 1.95 8.81 31.29
CA LEU A 151 1.95 8.45 32.72
C LEU A 151 0.59 8.64 33.40
N LYS A 152 -0.35 9.42 32.84
CA LYS A 152 -1.74 9.46 33.33
C LYS A 152 -2.35 8.06 33.39
N TYR A 153 -1.96 7.18 32.47
CA TYR A 153 -2.49 5.82 32.33
C TYR A 153 -1.52 4.77 32.86
N LEU A 154 -0.21 4.97 32.67
CA LEU A 154 0.81 3.94 32.90
C LEU A 154 1.79 4.25 34.05
N ALA A 155 1.50 5.21 34.94
CA ALA A 155 2.38 5.52 36.08
C ALA A 155 2.71 4.32 36.99
N ASN A 156 1.83 3.32 37.05
CA ASN A 156 2.02 2.13 37.89
C ASN A 156 2.79 1.01 37.18
N GLU A 157 3.20 1.19 35.92
CA GLU A 157 4.00 0.22 35.16
C GLU A 157 5.49 0.55 35.32
N PRO A 158 6.27 -0.23 36.12
CA PRO A 158 7.64 0.15 36.45
C PRO A 158 8.57 0.22 35.23
N THR A 159 8.37 -0.67 34.25
CA THR A 159 9.17 -0.68 33.02
C THR A 159 8.87 0.53 32.14
N VAL A 160 7.66 1.09 32.20
CA VAL A 160 7.31 2.32 31.49
C VAL A 160 7.86 3.54 32.21
N ALA A 161 7.76 3.58 33.55
CA ALA A 161 8.30 4.67 34.37
C ALA A 161 9.84 4.77 34.29
N ALA A 162 10.53 3.69 33.93
CA ALA A 162 11.98 3.66 33.72
C ALA A 162 12.43 4.21 32.35
N ILE A 163 11.50 4.40 31.39
CA ILE A 163 11.82 4.94 30.07
C ILE A 163 12.26 6.40 30.22
N PRO A 164 13.42 6.80 29.67
CA PRO A 164 13.88 8.19 29.72
C PRO A 164 12.84 9.17 29.17
N HIS A 165 12.64 10.28 29.89
CA HIS A 165 11.77 11.39 29.48
C HIS A 165 10.28 11.06 29.30
N ILE A 166 9.82 9.87 29.75
CA ILE A 166 8.43 9.43 29.62
C ILE A 166 7.42 10.38 30.27
N GLU A 167 7.83 11.16 31.26
CA GLU A 167 7.00 12.17 31.93
C GLU A 167 6.58 13.32 31.01
N ARG A 168 7.26 13.51 29.88
CA ARG A 168 6.97 14.55 28.89
C ARG A 168 6.18 14.04 27.68
N VAL A 169 6.06 12.74 27.53
CA VAL A 169 5.47 12.11 26.34
C VAL A 169 3.95 12.11 26.44
N THR A 170 3.28 12.53 25.37
CA THR A 170 1.82 12.52 25.24
C THR A 170 1.31 11.38 24.34
N ILE A 171 0.00 11.12 24.36
CA ILE A 171 -0.64 10.18 23.43
C ILE A 171 -0.43 10.59 21.96
N ALA A 172 -0.47 11.90 21.68
CA ALA A 172 -0.19 12.45 20.35
C ALA A 172 1.23 12.10 19.89
N ASP A 173 2.21 12.18 20.79
CA ASP A 173 3.61 11.90 20.47
C ASP A 173 3.83 10.43 20.09
N LEU A 174 3.15 9.52 20.78
CA LEU A 174 3.18 8.10 20.43
C LEU A 174 2.54 7.84 19.06
N LEU A 175 1.36 8.39 18.80
CA LEU A 175 0.62 8.18 17.54
C LEU A 175 1.36 8.72 16.31
N GLN A 176 2.17 9.76 16.51
CA GLN A 176 2.85 10.50 15.44
C GLN A 176 4.33 10.15 15.28
N MET A 177 4.88 9.29 16.16
CA MET A 177 6.31 8.95 16.20
C MET A 177 7.22 10.15 16.51
N THR A 178 6.75 11.07 17.36
CA THR A 178 7.50 12.25 17.84
C THR A 178 7.93 12.16 19.30
N SER A 179 7.77 10.97 19.91
CA SER A 179 8.03 10.73 21.34
C SER A 179 9.50 10.77 21.76
N GLY A 180 10.44 10.59 20.84
CA GLY A 180 11.85 10.41 21.21
C GLY A 180 12.24 9.00 21.63
N ILE A 181 11.26 8.11 21.92
CA ILE A 181 11.49 6.79 22.50
C ILE A 181 12.12 5.85 21.47
N THR A 182 13.24 5.24 21.82
CA THR A 182 13.97 4.28 20.99
C THR A 182 13.14 3.04 20.69
N ASN A 183 13.47 2.37 19.58
CA ASN A 183 12.74 1.20 19.12
C ASN A 183 13.27 -0.05 19.83
N TYR A 184 12.43 -0.77 20.57
CA TYR A 184 12.84 -1.98 21.30
C TYR A 184 13.43 -3.08 20.38
N LEU A 185 13.08 -3.08 19.08
CA LEU A 185 13.69 -3.96 18.08
C LEU A 185 15.15 -3.62 17.77
N GLY A 186 15.66 -2.48 18.23
CA GLY A 186 17.09 -2.19 18.20
C GLY A 186 17.87 -3.00 19.22
N ASN A 187 17.21 -3.69 20.16
CA ASN A 187 17.87 -4.51 21.17
C ASN A 187 18.11 -5.94 20.63
N PRO A 188 19.36 -6.41 20.52
CA PRO A 188 19.70 -7.77 20.09
C PRO A 188 18.99 -8.89 20.86
N SER A 189 18.67 -8.69 22.14
CA SER A 189 17.91 -9.68 22.94
C SER A 189 16.48 -9.88 22.45
N ILE A 190 15.95 -8.96 21.64
CA ILE A 190 14.67 -9.12 20.95
C ILE A 190 14.92 -9.49 19.49
N SER A 191 15.67 -8.67 18.74
CA SER A 191 15.77 -8.80 17.28
C SER A 191 16.45 -10.10 16.82
N GLY A 192 17.49 -10.55 17.52
CA GLY A 192 18.15 -11.81 17.21
C GLY A 192 17.36 -13.03 17.68
N GLU A 193 16.66 -12.89 18.80
CA GLU A 193 15.90 -13.98 19.38
C GLU A 193 14.67 -14.39 18.56
N ILE A 194 14.11 -13.48 17.76
CA ILE A 194 13.04 -13.81 16.79
C ILE A 194 13.41 -15.00 15.89
N TYR A 195 14.69 -15.12 15.52
CA TYR A 195 15.18 -16.15 14.60
C TYR A 195 15.76 -17.36 15.33
N THR A 196 16.35 -17.17 16.50
CA THR A 196 16.97 -18.25 17.28
C THR A 196 15.99 -18.95 18.22
N ASN A 197 14.90 -18.29 18.60
CA ASN A 197 13.83 -18.82 19.45
C ASN A 197 12.44 -18.35 18.94
N PRO A 198 12.01 -18.79 17.75
CA PRO A 198 10.83 -18.26 17.06
C PRO A 198 9.50 -18.51 17.78
N SER A 199 9.45 -19.40 18.77
CA SER A 199 8.25 -19.65 19.58
C SER A 199 8.13 -18.76 20.82
N ARG A 200 9.16 -17.95 21.13
CA ARG A 200 9.17 -17.12 22.34
C ARG A 200 7.97 -16.17 22.38
N GLN A 201 7.26 -16.20 23.51
CA GLN A 201 6.22 -15.25 23.82
C GLN A 201 6.82 -14.02 24.52
N TYR A 202 6.40 -12.83 24.08
CA TYR A 202 6.76 -11.55 24.67
C TYR A 202 5.52 -10.86 25.22
N LEU A 203 5.58 -10.37 26.45
CA LEU A 203 4.55 -9.48 26.98
C LEU A 203 4.93 -8.03 26.69
N PRO A 204 3.95 -7.12 26.52
CA PRO A 204 4.23 -5.69 26.28
C PRO A 204 5.22 -5.09 27.28
N ARG A 205 5.08 -5.43 28.58
CA ARG A 205 5.99 -4.96 29.64
C ARG A 205 7.43 -5.46 29.45
N ASP A 206 7.62 -6.65 28.90
CA ASP A 206 8.95 -7.25 28.68
C ASP A 206 9.64 -6.56 27.49
N LEU A 207 8.85 -6.19 26.46
CA LEU A 207 9.32 -5.36 25.35
C LEU A 207 9.71 -3.95 25.81
N MET A 208 9.03 -3.38 26.81
CA MET A 208 9.40 -2.07 27.37
C MET A 208 10.56 -2.15 28.35
N ALA A 209 10.77 -3.30 29.01
CA ALA A 209 11.87 -3.47 29.97
C ALA A 209 13.26 -3.25 29.35
N VAL A 210 13.43 -3.56 28.05
CA VAL A 210 14.71 -3.36 27.35
C VAL A 210 15.03 -1.89 27.04
N LEU A 211 14.07 -0.98 27.30
CA LEU A 211 14.24 0.47 27.16
C LEU A 211 14.77 1.12 28.45
N ASP A 212 14.85 0.38 29.57
CA ASP A 212 15.51 0.86 30.79
C ASP A 212 16.99 1.14 30.48
N PRO A 213 17.53 2.34 30.79
CA PRO A 213 18.95 2.65 30.62
C PRO A 213 19.91 1.68 31.34
N LYS A 214 19.42 0.94 32.33
CA LYS A 214 20.17 -0.10 33.05
C LYS A 214 20.14 -1.46 32.35
N ALA A 215 19.29 -1.66 31.35
CA ALA A 215 19.22 -2.90 30.59
C ALA A 215 20.49 -3.11 29.76
N THR A 216 20.85 -4.36 29.48
CA THR A 216 22.00 -4.71 28.63
C THR A 216 21.52 -5.58 27.46
N PRO A 217 21.92 -5.27 26.21
CA PRO A 217 22.71 -4.10 25.80
C PRO A 217 21.94 -2.78 25.92
N VAL A 218 22.66 -1.69 26.17
CA VAL A 218 22.09 -0.34 26.29
C VAL A 218 21.75 0.16 24.90
N LEU A 219 20.49 0.55 24.70
CA LEU A 219 20.07 1.25 23.47
C LEU A 219 20.57 2.70 23.53
N PRO A 220 21.00 3.30 22.39
CA PRO A 220 21.42 4.69 22.36
C PRO A 220 20.32 5.60 22.92
N PRO A 221 20.67 6.63 23.69
CA PRO A 221 19.73 7.40 24.50
C PRO A 221 18.70 8.13 23.65
N ASP A 222 17.48 8.21 24.19
CA ASP A 222 16.38 9.01 23.71
C ASP A 222 16.70 10.52 23.77
N PHE A 223 16.12 11.30 22.87
CA PHE A 223 16.09 12.76 22.96
C PHE A 223 14.72 13.20 23.48
N ALA A 224 14.66 14.26 24.28
CA ALA A 224 13.39 14.76 24.82
C ALA A 224 12.41 15.20 23.70
N PRO A 225 11.09 14.95 23.85
CA PRO A 225 10.07 15.46 22.93
C PRO A 225 10.24 16.97 22.65
N GLY A 226 10.24 17.36 21.37
CA GLY A 226 10.39 18.75 20.93
C GLY A 226 11.83 19.22 20.64
N ALA A 227 12.84 18.34 20.75
CA ALA A 227 14.20 18.67 20.30
C ALA A 227 14.25 18.94 18.78
N THR A 228 15.06 19.92 18.35
CA THR A 228 15.30 20.26 16.94
C THR A 228 16.66 19.74 16.48
N TYR A 229 16.78 19.24 15.25
CA TYR A 229 18.03 18.70 14.71
C TYR A 229 18.74 19.64 13.72
N PRO A 230 20.09 19.66 13.70
CA PRO A 230 20.88 20.14 12.56
C PRO A 230 21.03 19.11 11.42
N ASN A 231 20.82 17.81 11.69
CA ASN A 231 21.12 16.73 10.74
C ASN A 231 20.36 15.41 11.09
N PRO A 232 19.33 14.98 10.33
CA PRO A 232 18.53 13.82 10.71
C PRO A 232 19.30 12.49 10.63
N TYR A 233 18.90 11.54 11.49
CA TYR A 233 19.45 10.18 11.70
C TYR A 233 19.68 9.34 10.43
N TRP A 234 19.13 9.75 9.28
CA TRP A 234 19.22 9.07 7.97
C TRP A 234 20.61 9.12 7.33
N VAL A 235 21.47 10.08 7.70
CA VAL A 235 22.87 10.15 7.22
C VAL A 235 23.67 8.88 7.57
N THR A 236 23.20 8.09 8.54
CA THR A 236 23.85 6.84 8.98
C THR A 236 23.37 5.57 8.27
N LEU A 237 22.27 5.60 7.49
CA LEU A 237 21.71 4.40 6.83
C LEU A 237 21.70 4.44 5.30
N GLY A 238 22.02 5.58 4.67
CA GLY A 238 22.17 5.66 3.21
C GLY A 238 22.89 6.93 2.80
N GLN A 239 24.16 6.82 2.45
CA GLN A 239 24.96 7.94 1.95
C GLN A 239 24.39 8.44 0.61
N SER A 240 23.50 9.44 0.58
CA SER A 240 23.24 10.29 -0.60
C SER A 240 22.17 11.39 -0.46
N ALA A 241 21.41 11.50 0.64
CA ALA A 241 20.41 12.57 0.76
C ALA A 241 21.06 13.94 1.10
N PRO A 242 20.73 15.03 0.38
CA PRO A 242 21.14 16.38 0.78
C PRO A 242 20.50 16.77 2.13
N PRO A 243 21.22 17.48 3.01
CA PRO A 243 20.66 17.91 4.30
C PRO A 243 19.52 18.91 4.08
N ALA A 244 18.37 18.64 4.69
CA ALA A 244 17.26 19.59 4.72
C ALA A 244 17.62 20.81 5.63
N PRO A 245 17.22 22.05 5.28
CA PRO A 245 17.53 23.23 6.09
C PRO A 245 16.73 23.25 7.39
N ALA A 246 17.42 23.43 8.52
CA ALA A 246 16.86 23.47 9.87
C ALA A 246 15.88 24.64 10.12
N PRO A 247 15.01 24.57 11.17
CA PRO A 247 14.82 23.47 12.12
C PRO A 247 13.55 22.64 11.86
N PHE A 248 13.71 21.34 11.68
CA PHE A 248 12.57 20.41 11.75
C PHE A 248 12.47 19.80 13.16
N PRO A 249 11.26 19.55 13.68
CA PRO A 249 11.07 18.80 14.91
C PRO A 249 11.59 17.37 14.74
N PHE A 250 12.24 16.82 15.78
CA PHE A 250 12.73 15.44 15.77
C PHE A 250 11.61 14.43 15.48
N TRP A 251 11.89 13.48 14.59
CA TRP A 251 10.99 12.39 14.26
C TRP A 251 11.78 11.08 14.14
N TYR A 252 11.30 10.01 14.78
CA TYR A 252 11.94 8.70 14.76
C TYR A 252 10.91 7.57 14.82
N TYR A 253 10.96 6.68 13.83
CA TYR A 253 10.04 5.54 13.76
C TYR A 253 10.33 4.51 14.87
N SER A 254 9.43 4.44 15.86
CA SER A 254 9.58 3.56 17.01
C SER A 254 8.38 2.66 17.22
N ASN A 255 8.57 1.35 17.09
CA ASN A 255 7.53 0.38 17.41
C ASN A 255 7.13 0.44 18.89
N SER A 256 8.03 0.88 19.78
CA SER A 256 7.77 1.06 21.21
C SER A 256 6.55 1.95 21.46
N ASN A 257 6.37 2.99 20.64
CA ASN A 257 5.23 3.88 20.74
C ASN A 257 3.89 3.16 20.61
N TYR A 258 3.80 2.21 19.69
CA TYR A 258 2.57 1.49 19.43
C TYR A 258 2.34 0.34 20.40
N ILE A 259 3.38 -0.19 21.03
CA ILE A 259 3.25 -1.08 22.21
C ILE A 259 2.67 -0.31 23.39
N LEU A 260 3.21 0.88 23.70
CA LEU A 260 2.69 1.75 24.76
C LEU A 260 1.24 2.16 24.51
N LEU A 261 0.87 2.49 23.27
CA LEU A 261 -0.52 2.75 22.91
C LEU A 261 -1.43 1.54 23.18
N GLY A 262 -0.97 0.32 22.91
CA GLY A 262 -1.70 -0.89 23.30
C GLY A 262 -1.96 -0.95 24.80
N MET A 263 -0.92 -0.76 25.61
CA MET A 263 -1.03 -0.75 27.08
C MET A 263 -1.96 0.37 27.59
N VAL A 264 -1.89 1.57 27.01
CA VAL A 264 -2.80 2.69 27.33
C VAL A 264 -4.25 2.32 26.98
N ALA A 265 -4.49 1.72 25.81
CA ALA A 265 -5.84 1.32 25.40
C ALA A 265 -6.45 0.29 26.36
N GLU A 266 -5.65 -0.69 26.79
CA GLU A 266 -6.09 -1.68 27.79
C GLU A 266 -6.45 -1.01 29.10
N LYS A 267 -5.66 -0.01 29.53
CA LYS A 267 -5.95 0.74 30.76
C LYS A 267 -7.23 1.58 30.66
N ILE A 268 -7.46 2.25 29.53
CA ILE A 268 -8.65 3.08 29.30
C ILE A 268 -9.92 2.21 29.24
N THR A 269 -9.83 1.05 28.58
CA THR A 269 -11.00 0.25 28.22
C THR A 269 -11.29 -0.88 29.21
N GLY A 270 -10.30 -1.34 29.98
CA GLY A 270 -10.41 -2.52 30.82
C GLY A 270 -10.48 -3.84 30.05
N THR A 271 -10.17 -3.83 28.75
CA THR A 271 -10.19 -5.00 27.85
C THR A 271 -8.83 -5.20 27.20
N SER A 272 -8.51 -6.40 26.70
CA SER A 272 -7.27 -6.62 25.97
C SER A 272 -7.19 -5.80 24.67
N SER A 273 -5.99 -5.57 24.16
CA SER A 273 -5.76 -4.90 22.88
C SER A 273 -6.50 -5.59 21.71
N THR A 274 -6.61 -6.92 21.76
CA THR A 274 -7.38 -7.72 20.80
C THR A 274 -8.86 -7.36 20.83
N GLU A 275 -9.46 -7.31 22.02
CA GLU A 275 -10.87 -6.92 22.21
C GLU A 275 -11.13 -5.46 21.88
N PHE A 276 -10.17 -4.58 22.18
CA PHE A 276 -10.23 -3.17 21.80
C PHE A 276 -10.28 -3.01 20.28
N LEU A 277 -9.33 -3.60 19.53
CA LEU A 277 -9.32 -3.52 18.08
C LEU A 277 -10.54 -4.22 17.44
N ARG A 278 -11.00 -5.32 18.05
CA ARG A 278 -12.23 -6.01 17.63
C ARG A 278 -13.42 -5.06 17.69
N LYS A 279 -13.68 -4.49 18.86
CA LYS A 279 -14.84 -3.62 19.12
C LYS A 279 -14.82 -2.32 18.31
N TYR A 280 -13.66 -1.66 18.24
CA TYR A 280 -13.57 -0.33 17.62
C TYR A 280 -13.33 -0.37 16.11
N ILE A 281 -12.86 -1.49 15.56
CA ILE A 281 -12.56 -1.60 14.12
C ILE A 281 -13.26 -2.79 13.47
N THR A 282 -12.88 -4.03 13.80
CA THR A 282 -13.22 -5.17 12.94
C THR A 282 -14.71 -5.52 13.00
N GLU A 283 -15.36 -5.44 14.16
CA GLU A 283 -16.81 -5.66 14.28
C GLU A 283 -17.64 -4.56 13.62
N LYS A 284 -17.17 -3.30 13.67
CA LYS A 284 -17.90 -2.15 13.10
C LYS A 284 -18.15 -2.29 11.61
N ILE A 285 -17.26 -2.97 10.88
CA ILE A 285 -17.39 -3.19 9.43
C ILE A 285 -17.36 -4.66 9.02
N GLY A 286 -17.36 -5.59 9.98
CA GLY A 286 -17.45 -7.02 9.72
C GLY A 286 -16.19 -7.66 9.13
N LEU A 287 -14.98 -7.22 9.51
CA LEU A 287 -13.71 -7.83 9.11
C LEU A 287 -13.44 -9.13 9.90
N LYS A 288 -14.10 -10.22 9.51
CA LYS A 288 -14.08 -11.49 10.27
C LYS A 288 -12.72 -12.19 10.25
N ASP A 289 -11.90 -11.93 9.24
CA ASP A 289 -10.59 -12.55 9.02
C ASP A 289 -9.44 -11.63 9.44
N THR A 290 -9.76 -10.55 10.16
CA THR A 290 -8.80 -9.59 10.69
C THR A 290 -8.79 -9.57 12.21
N PHE A 291 -7.62 -9.74 12.81
CA PHE A 291 -7.46 -9.77 14.27
C PHE A 291 -6.00 -9.49 14.68
N LEU A 292 -5.80 -9.08 15.94
CA LEU A 292 -4.47 -8.99 16.54
C LEU A 292 -4.02 -10.39 16.96
N ALA A 293 -2.91 -10.89 16.43
CA ALA A 293 -2.40 -12.21 16.78
C ALA A 293 -1.50 -12.15 18.02
N GLU A 294 -1.86 -12.88 19.08
CA GLU A 294 -1.15 -12.86 20.37
C GLU A 294 -0.13 -14.00 20.51
N SER A 295 -0.21 -15.03 19.65
CA SER A 295 0.72 -16.16 19.62
C SER A 295 0.71 -16.86 18.25
N GLU A 296 1.65 -17.77 18.06
CA GLU A 296 1.79 -18.66 16.90
C GLU A 296 0.70 -19.74 16.82
N LYS A 297 -0.18 -19.87 17.82
CA LYS A 297 -1.25 -20.88 17.83
C LYS A 297 -2.30 -20.67 16.74
N ARG A 298 -2.43 -19.45 16.23
CA ARG A 298 -3.33 -19.10 15.12
C ARG A 298 -2.50 -18.51 13.97
N LEU A 299 -1.94 -19.40 13.17
CA LEU A 299 -1.11 -19.05 12.02
C LEU A 299 -1.96 -18.45 10.88
N PRO A 300 -1.38 -17.56 10.07
CA PRO A 300 -1.99 -17.16 8.80
C PRO A 300 -2.04 -18.35 7.82
N TYR A 301 -2.96 -18.30 6.86
CA TYR A 301 -3.03 -19.28 5.76
C TYR A 301 -1.91 -19.08 4.73
N MET A 302 -1.47 -17.84 4.52
CA MET A 302 -0.33 -17.53 3.66
C MET A 302 0.94 -17.92 4.41
N HIS A 303 1.79 -18.78 3.86
CA HIS A 303 3.11 -19.02 4.47
C HIS A 303 4.07 -17.92 4.06
N GLY A 304 4.94 -17.51 4.97
CA GLY A 304 5.93 -16.46 4.78
C GLY A 304 7.34 -17.01 4.74
N TYR A 305 8.17 -16.45 3.85
CA TYR A 305 9.49 -16.98 3.54
C TYR A 305 10.62 -15.95 3.65
N THR A 306 11.81 -16.43 4.01
CA THR A 306 13.07 -15.66 4.02
C THR A 306 14.22 -16.49 3.47
N GLN A 307 15.17 -15.85 2.81
CA GLN A 307 16.49 -16.33 2.43
C GLN A 307 17.58 -15.64 3.26
N TYR A 308 17.26 -14.52 3.92
CA TYR A 308 18.19 -13.70 4.69
C TYR A 308 18.19 -14.07 6.17
N ASN A 309 19.37 -13.97 6.76
CA ASN A 309 19.52 -13.80 8.20
C ASN A 309 19.78 -12.30 8.46
N PRO A 310 18.88 -11.61 9.17
CA PRO A 310 19.06 -10.18 9.43
C PRO A 310 20.18 -9.86 10.41
N GLU A 311 20.56 -10.77 11.31
CA GLU A 311 21.75 -10.57 12.16
C GLU A 311 23.02 -10.42 11.32
N LEU A 312 23.07 -11.13 10.20
CA LEU A 312 24.20 -11.13 9.29
C LEU A 312 23.99 -10.22 8.08
N SER A 313 22.79 -9.66 7.93
CA SER A 313 22.36 -8.86 6.78
C SER A 313 22.70 -9.49 5.42
N GLN A 314 22.67 -10.82 5.34
CA GLN A 314 23.04 -11.57 4.13
C GLN A 314 22.17 -12.80 3.94
N LYS A 315 22.11 -13.28 2.69
CA LYS A 315 21.44 -14.53 2.33
C LYS A 315 22.20 -15.72 2.92
N VAL A 316 21.52 -16.53 3.73
CA VAL A 316 22.10 -17.70 4.40
C VAL A 316 21.42 -19.02 4.04
N TYR A 317 20.22 -18.96 3.46
CA TYR A 317 19.51 -20.14 2.96
C TYR A 317 19.68 -20.25 1.45
N GLN A 318 19.94 -21.46 0.96
CA GLN A 318 20.06 -21.72 -0.48
C GLN A 318 18.69 -21.58 -1.18
N THR A 319 17.62 -21.97 -0.48
CA THR A 319 16.22 -21.87 -0.91
C THR A 319 15.44 -20.97 0.04
N TRP A 320 14.17 -20.71 -0.29
CA TRP A 320 13.24 -20.05 0.62
C TRP A 320 13.03 -20.88 1.90
N CYS A 321 13.29 -20.29 3.06
CA CYS A 321 13.01 -20.88 4.35
C CYS A 321 11.67 -20.35 4.90
N ASP A 322 10.79 -21.26 5.30
CA ASP A 322 9.50 -20.94 5.88
C ASP A 322 9.67 -20.41 7.32
N VAL A 323 9.12 -19.24 7.58
CA VAL A 323 9.17 -18.55 8.87
C VAL A 323 7.77 -18.18 9.40
N THR A 324 6.75 -18.85 8.87
CA THR A 324 5.33 -18.61 9.22
C THR A 324 5.06 -18.74 10.71
N ALA A 325 5.74 -19.71 11.35
CA ALA A 325 5.57 -20.09 12.75
C ALA A 325 6.24 -19.14 13.75
N ILE A 326 6.86 -18.03 13.31
CA ILE A 326 7.37 -17.00 14.23
C ILE A 326 6.20 -16.45 15.07
N ASN A 327 6.38 -16.47 16.39
CA ASN A 327 5.44 -15.94 17.36
C ASN A 327 5.30 -14.43 17.16
N PRO A 328 4.09 -13.91 16.88
CA PRO A 328 3.90 -12.50 16.56
C PRO A 328 3.94 -11.56 17.77
N SER A 329 3.97 -12.09 18.99
CA SER A 329 3.91 -11.28 20.21
C SER A 329 5.06 -10.29 20.34
N TYR A 330 6.23 -10.56 19.75
CA TYR A 330 7.34 -9.59 19.71
C TYR A 330 6.94 -8.29 18.98
N ALA A 331 6.00 -8.33 18.04
CA ALA A 331 5.52 -7.17 17.29
C ALA A 331 4.31 -6.48 17.96
N GLY A 332 3.53 -7.22 18.77
CA GLY A 332 2.36 -6.73 19.50
C GLY A 332 1.44 -5.81 18.68
N THR A 333 0.86 -4.80 19.32
CA THR A 333 0.01 -3.79 18.67
C THR A 333 0.74 -2.95 17.60
N ALA A 334 2.08 -3.00 17.54
CA ALA A 334 2.85 -2.32 16.50
C ALA A 334 2.86 -3.06 15.17
N GLY A 335 2.63 -4.39 15.14
CA GLY A 335 2.77 -5.15 13.90
C GLY A 335 2.21 -6.56 13.84
N ALA A 336 1.52 -7.04 14.88
CA ALA A 336 1.08 -8.43 15.00
C ALA A 336 -0.29 -8.73 14.38
N MET A 337 -0.94 -7.77 13.70
CA MET A 337 -2.23 -8.07 13.09
C MET A 337 -2.11 -9.05 11.92
N ILE A 338 -3.09 -9.93 11.83
CA ILE A 338 -3.38 -10.77 10.68
C ILE A 338 -4.62 -10.19 9.99
N SER A 339 -4.62 -10.17 8.66
CA SER A 339 -5.74 -9.73 7.83
C SER A 339 -5.71 -10.44 6.49
N THR A 340 -6.65 -10.13 5.60
CA THR A 340 -6.66 -10.56 4.20
C THR A 340 -6.48 -9.35 3.28
N PRO A 341 -6.00 -9.53 2.04
CA PRO A 341 -5.98 -8.44 1.06
C PRO A 341 -7.34 -7.75 0.89
N TRP A 342 -8.45 -8.51 0.96
CA TRP A 342 -9.80 -7.97 0.90
C TRP A 342 -10.17 -7.13 2.12
N ASP A 343 -9.90 -7.63 3.33
CA ASP A 343 -10.20 -6.89 4.56
C ASP A 343 -9.40 -5.59 4.65
N LEU A 344 -8.14 -5.59 4.21
CA LEU A 344 -7.33 -4.37 4.11
C LEU A 344 -7.92 -3.35 3.13
N LEU A 345 -8.39 -3.80 1.96
CA LEU A 345 -9.05 -2.91 1.00
C LEU A 345 -10.31 -2.29 1.62
N HIS A 346 -11.13 -3.08 2.31
CA HIS A 346 -12.36 -2.60 2.97
C HIS A 346 -12.07 -1.63 4.10
N PHE A 347 -11.07 -1.93 4.93
CA PHE A 347 -10.61 -1.02 5.97
C PHE A 347 -10.18 0.32 5.37
N LEU A 348 -9.32 0.30 4.35
CA LEU A 348 -8.79 1.49 3.69
C LEU A 348 -9.91 2.34 3.07
N GLU A 349 -10.78 1.71 2.26
CA GLU A 349 -11.92 2.38 1.63
C GLU A 349 -12.87 2.98 2.66
N THR A 350 -13.18 2.24 3.73
CA THR A 350 -14.06 2.73 4.80
C THR A 350 -13.42 3.92 5.50
N ALA A 351 -12.17 3.78 5.96
CA ALA A 351 -11.49 4.78 6.76
C ALA A 351 -11.28 6.09 6.00
N LEU A 352 -11.00 6.02 4.69
CA LEU A 352 -10.70 7.19 3.88
C LEU A 352 -11.92 7.81 3.20
N LYS A 353 -12.91 7.01 2.78
CA LYS A 353 -14.04 7.52 1.98
C LYS A 353 -15.33 7.69 2.77
N THR A 354 -15.39 7.18 3.99
CA THR A 354 -16.58 7.28 4.84
C THR A 354 -16.24 7.91 6.18
N ASP A 355 -17.28 8.19 6.95
CA ASP A 355 -17.31 8.71 8.31
C ASP A 355 -17.70 7.61 9.33
N ARG A 356 -17.60 6.34 8.93
CA ARG A 356 -18.00 5.18 9.76
C ARG A 356 -17.12 4.97 11.00
N PHE A 357 -15.83 5.34 10.93
CA PHE A 357 -14.93 5.33 12.08
C PHE A 357 -14.81 6.70 12.73
N LEU A 358 -14.51 7.72 11.92
CA LEU A 358 -14.15 9.06 12.39
C LEU A 358 -15.06 10.12 11.77
N ASN A 359 -15.48 11.07 12.59
CA ASN A 359 -16.13 12.29 12.15
C ASN A 359 -15.11 13.24 11.49
N ALA A 360 -15.58 14.35 10.92
CA ALA A 360 -14.74 15.27 10.16
C ALA A 360 -13.51 15.79 10.96
N GLY A 361 -13.68 16.12 12.25
CA GLY A 361 -12.61 16.71 13.05
C GLY A 361 -11.48 15.72 13.38
N THR A 362 -11.82 14.50 13.79
CA THR A 362 -10.81 13.46 14.06
C THR A 362 -10.24 12.84 12.79
N LYS A 363 -11.02 12.79 11.71
CA LYS A 363 -10.51 12.38 10.39
C LYS A 363 -9.49 13.39 9.86
N GLN A 364 -9.71 14.69 10.07
CA GLN A 364 -8.71 15.70 9.77
C GLN A 364 -7.42 15.47 10.58
N LYS A 365 -7.52 15.19 11.88
CA LYS A 365 -6.34 14.85 12.71
C LYS A 365 -5.62 13.61 12.18
N TRP A 366 -6.37 12.56 11.81
CA TRP A 366 -5.80 11.33 11.24
C TRP A 366 -4.99 11.60 9.97
N LEU A 367 -5.43 12.54 9.15
CA LEU A 367 -4.77 12.93 7.89
C LEU A 367 -3.68 14.00 8.07
N SER A 368 -3.55 14.60 9.25
CA SER A 368 -2.61 15.70 9.51
C SER A 368 -1.23 15.18 9.88
N PHE A 369 -0.21 15.64 9.15
CA PHE A 369 1.17 15.24 9.39
C PHE A 369 1.80 15.94 10.58
N ALA A 370 2.64 15.19 11.30
CA ALA A 370 3.47 15.67 12.39
C ALA A 370 4.90 15.97 11.94
N SER A 371 5.34 15.36 10.85
CA SER A 371 6.65 15.58 10.24
C SER A 371 6.48 16.00 8.79
N ALA A 372 7.31 16.95 8.38
CA ALA A 372 7.65 17.14 6.98
C ALA A 372 8.99 16.44 6.76
N ASP A 373 9.09 15.58 5.75
CA ASP A 373 10.35 15.18 5.12
C ASP A 373 11.23 14.11 5.82
N ILE A 374 10.66 12.93 6.06
CA ILE A 374 11.35 11.70 6.48
C ILE A 374 11.99 11.05 5.24
N HIS A 375 13.31 11.04 5.13
CA HIS A 375 14.00 10.33 4.05
C HIS A 375 14.27 8.87 4.45
N TYR A 376 13.29 7.98 4.25
CA TYR A 376 13.52 6.53 4.38
C TYR A 376 13.77 5.93 2.99
N GLY A 377 15.03 5.92 2.57
CA GLY A 377 15.42 5.60 1.19
C GLY A 377 15.51 6.86 0.32
N TRP A 378 15.02 6.79 -0.92
CA TRP A 378 15.24 7.81 -1.95
C TRP A 378 14.16 8.91 -1.99
N GLU A 379 13.10 8.83 -1.18
CA GLU A 379 11.97 9.77 -1.24
C GLU A 379 11.56 10.34 0.13
N PRO A 380 11.20 11.63 0.18
CA PRO A 380 10.50 12.25 1.31
C PRO A 380 9.22 11.50 1.69
N MET A 381 9.07 11.22 2.98
CA MET A 381 7.86 10.67 3.58
C MET A 381 7.36 11.56 4.71
N GLU A 382 6.05 11.58 4.93
CA GLU A 382 5.43 12.28 6.06
C GLU A 382 4.66 11.29 6.93
N TYR A 383 4.57 11.53 8.23
CA TYR A 383 3.86 10.64 9.16
C TYR A 383 2.75 11.37 9.90
N ALA A 384 1.52 10.85 9.79
CA ALA A 384 0.34 11.42 10.44
C ALA A 384 -0.02 10.70 11.74
N VAL A 385 -0.99 11.27 12.47
CA VAL A 385 -1.58 10.65 13.66
C VAL A 385 -2.14 9.27 13.27
N GLY A 386 -1.65 8.20 13.88
CA GLY A 386 -2.22 6.88 13.64
C GLY A 386 -1.77 6.25 12.32
N ALA A 387 -0.51 6.50 11.93
CA ALA A 387 0.21 5.72 10.93
C ALA A 387 -0.32 5.82 9.50
N LEU A 388 -0.56 7.05 9.04
CA LEU A 388 -0.59 7.31 7.61
C LEU A 388 0.76 7.86 7.17
N MET A 389 1.46 7.09 6.35
CA MET A 389 2.62 7.51 5.59
C MET A 389 2.18 8.04 4.23
N GLN A 390 2.73 9.19 3.82
CA GLN A 390 2.65 9.64 2.42
C GLN A 390 3.98 9.36 1.73
N PRO A 391 4.02 8.47 0.73
CA PRO A 391 5.09 8.48 -0.26
C PRO A 391 4.79 9.60 -1.27
N HIS A 392 5.67 10.61 -1.39
CA HIS A 392 5.54 11.58 -2.49
C HIS A 392 6.05 10.94 -3.79
N ARG A 393 5.12 10.42 -4.60
CA ARG A 393 5.42 9.71 -5.85
C ARG A 393 5.03 10.53 -7.07
N SER A 394 5.57 10.16 -8.23
CA SER A 394 5.24 10.77 -9.52
C SER A 394 3.76 10.59 -9.93
N TYR A 395 3.03 9.71 -9.26
CA TYR A 395 1.62 9.36 -9.52
C TYR A 395 0.64 9.86 -8.45
N GLY A 396 1.06 10.81 -7.60
CA GLY A 396 0.17 11.63 -6.79
C GLY A 396 0.23 11.37 -5.29
N ASP A 397 -0.57 12.15 -4.55
CA ASP A 397 -0.63 12.11 -3.09
C ASP A 397 -1.28 10.81 -2.59
N ALA A 398 -0.62 10.15 -1.64
CA ALA A 398 -1.13 8.92 -1.03
C ALA A 398 -1.26 8.99 0.49
N ARG A 399 -2.18 8.20 1.04
CA ARG A 399 -2.27 7.90 2.47
C ARG A 399 -2.40 6.40 2.67
N GLY A 400 -1.59 5.86 3.56
CA GLY A 400 -1.57 4.43 3.84
C GLY A 400 -0.41 4.05 4.71
N HIS A 401 -0.01 2.78 4.68
CA HIS A 401 1.19 2.36 5.39
C HIS A 401 1.81 1.12 4.74
N GLY A 402 3.12 0.99 4.87
CA GLY A 402 3.86 -0.23 4.56
C GLY A 402 3.95 -1.17 5.76
N GLY A 403 3.99 -2.47 5.53
CA GLY A 403 4.14 -3.48 6.56
C GLY A 403 5.33 -4.35 6.29
N ALA A 404 6.13 -4.62 7.33
CA ALA A 404 7.12 -5.68 7.30
C ALA A 404 6.95 -6.54 8.56
N PHE A 405 6.99 -7.85 8.37
CA PHE A 405 7.08 -8.89 9.39
C PHE A 405 7.96 -9.99 8.79
N PRO A 406 8.78 -10.74 9.54
CA PRO A 406 9.56 -11.85 8.99
C PRO A 406 8.72 -12.78 8.12
N GLY A 407 9.06 -12.83 6.83
CA GLY A 407 8.32 -13.58 5.81
C GLY A 407 7.18 -12.85 5.11
N TYR A 408 6.93 -11.56 5.38
CA TYR A 408 5.83 -10.81 4.76
C TYR A 408 6.15 -9.33 4.55
N LYS A 409 5.71 -8.82 3.39
CA LYS A 409 5.64 -7.39 3.08
C LYS A 409 4.24 -7.00 2.67
N THR A 410 3.81 -5.84 3.14
CA THR A 410 2.47 -5.31 2.88
C THR A 410 2.56 -3.88 2.39
N LEU A 411 1.71 -3.51 1.44
CA LEU A 411 1.38 -2.11 1.18
C LEU A 411 -0.13 -1.96 1.21
N ALA A 412 -0.64 -0.92 1.86
CA ALA A 412 -2.05 -0.55 1.84
C ALA A 412 -2.14 0.96 1.71
N TYR A 413 -2.34 1.46 0.49
CA TYR A 413 -2.33 2.88 0.16
C TYR A 413 -3.55 3.28 -0.65
N TYR A 414 -4.02 4.49 -0.40
CA TYR A 414 -4.99 5.16 -1.24
C TYR A 414 -4.36 6.42 -1.84
N PHE A 415 -4.48 6.56 -3.15
CA PHE A 415 -3.99 7.66 -3.95
C PHE A 415 -5.14 8.61 -4.28
N PHE A 416 -5.06 9.85 -3.81
CA PHE A 416 -6.16 10.81 -3.90
C PHE A 416 -6.37 11.31 -5.33
N ASP A 417 -5.29 11.62 -6.04
CA ASP A 417 -5.31 12.19 -7.38
C ASP A 417 -6.02 11.27 -8.39
N SER A 418 -5.89 9.97 -8.20
CA SER A 418 -6.47 8.92 -9.05
C SER A 418 -7.67 8.19 -8.41
N ASP A 419 -8.07 8.55 -7.20
CA ASP A 419 -9.08 7.84 -6.39
C ASP A 419 -8.83 6.31 -6.33
N THR A 420 -7.56 5.92 -6.17
CA THR A 420 -7.13 4.52 -6.31
C THR A 420 -6.68 3.94 -4.98
N SER A 421 -7.28 2.82 -4.57
CA SER A 421 -6.77 1.98 -3.48
C SER A 421 -5.87 0.88 -4.03
N PHE A 422 -4.72 0.68 -3.40
CA PHE A 422 -3.71 -0.31 -3.73
C PHE A 422 -3.37 -1.12 -2.47
N VAL A 423 -3.59 -2.43 -2.54
CA VAL A 423 -3.21 -3.38 -1.49
C VAL A 423 -2.27 -4.42 -2.08
N LEU A 424 -1.14 -4.64 -1.43
CA LEU A 424 -0.17 -5.67 -1.80
C LEU A 424 0.14 -6.52 -0.58
N ALA A 425 0.14 -7.84 -0.77
CA ALA A 425 0.58 -8.84 0.17
C ALA A 425 1.64 -9.70 -0.51
N SER A 426 2.90 -9.59 -0.08
CA SER A 426 3.97 -10.48 -0.51
C SER A 426 4.39 -11.39 0.64
N ASN A 427 4.66 -12.64 0.32
CA ASN A 427 5.06 -13.65 1.29
C ASN A 427 6.58 -13.78 1.45
N THR A 428 7.28 -12.67 1.28
CA THR A 428 8.63 -12.49 1.77
C THR A 428 8.81 -11.05 2.24
N TRP A 429 9.81 -10.86 3.10
CA TRP A 429 10.27 -9.54 3.53
C TRP A 429 11.65 -9.18 3.00
N ASP A 430 12.23 -10.09 2.22
CA ASP A 430 13.55 -9.95 1.65
C ASP A 430 13.55 -8.92 0.53
N GLY A 431 14.56 -8.05 0.52
CA GLY A 431 14.70 -7.01 -0.48
C GLY A 431 13.60 -5.93 -0.38
N SER A 432 13.24 -5.36 -1.53
CA SER A 432 12.30 -4.23 -1.60
C SER A 432 11.38 -4.32 -2.82
N ALA A 433 11.01 -5.55 -3.21
CA ALA A 433 10.20 -5.82 -4.39
C ALA A 433 8.80 -5.18 -4.31
N GLU A 434 8.28 -4.90 -3.11
CA GLU A 434 7.03 -4.18 -2.90
C GLU A 434 7.04 -2.77 -3.49
N VAL A 435 8.17 -2.07 -3.38
CA VAL A 435 8.32 -0.72 -3.95
C VAL A 435 8.41 -0.81 -5.46
N THR A 436 9.21 -1.74 -5.98
CA THR A 436 9.28 -2.00 -7.43
C THR A 436 7.90 -2.34 -8.00
N MET A 437 7.14 -3.23 -7.35
CA MET A 437 5.79 -3.58 -7.79
C MET A 437 4.85 -2.36 -7.80
N LEU A 438 4.90 -1.52 -6.76
CA LEU A 438 4.10 -0.29 -6.72
C LEU A 438 4.49 0.66 -7.88
N ASP A 439 5.78 0.93 -8.06
CA ASP A 439 6.30 1.87 -9.05
C ASP A 439 6.17 1.37 -10.50
N GLU A 440 6.08 0.06 -10.72
CA GLU A 440 5.78 -0.51 -12.04
C GLU A 440 4.29 -0.56 -12.35
N LEU A 441 3.44 -0.79 -11.34
CA LEU A 441 2.00 -0.96 -11.54
C LEU A 441 1.25 0.38 -11.52
N MET A 442 1.55 1.28 -10.59
CA MET A 442 0.81 2.54 -10.44
C MET A 442 0.86 3.44 -11.69
N PRO A 443 1.98 3.55 -12.42
CA PRO A 443 1.97 4.24 -13.70
C PRO A 443 1.02 3.59 -14.70
N LEU A 444 0.89 2.27 -14.74
CA LEU A 444 -0.07 1.60 -15.66
C LEU A 444 -1.53 1.81 -15.23
N VAL A 445 -1.77 1.96 -13.92
CA VAL A 445 -3.09 2.32 -13.37
C VAL A 445 -3.45 3.77 -13.65
N THR A 446 -2.47 4.68 -13.75
CA THR A 446 -2.71 6.13 -13.87
C THR A 446 -2.49 6.69 -15.27
N SER A 447 -1.65 6.05 -16.10
CA SER A 447 -1.35 6.44 -17.49
C SER A 447 -2.42 5.94 -18.47
N GLU A 448 -3.66 6.31 -18.19
CA GLU A 448 -4.84 5.80 -18.88
C GLU A 448 -5.51 6.80 -19.80
N VAL A 449 -6.21 6.27 -20.80
CA VAL A 449 -7.20 7.02 -21.53
C VAL A 449 -8.36 7.44 -20.60
N THR A 450 -8.65 8.74 -20.52
CA THR A 450 -9.72 9.29 -19.66
C THR A 450 -10.86 9.91 -20.46
N THR A 451 -11.97 10.23 -19.79
CA THR A 451 -13.17 10.90 -20.37
C THR A 451 -13.79 10.19 -21.60
N PRO A 452 -14.02 8.87 -21.53
CA PRO A 452 -14.58 8.12 -22.66
C PRO A 452 -15.96 8.65 -23.06
N LYS A 453 -16.19 8.78 -24.36
CA LYS A 453 -17.50 9.06 -24.95
C LYS A 453 -17.82 7.96 -25.96
N PRO A 454 -18.89 7.18 -25.76
CA PRO A 454 -19.82 7.20 -24.61
C PRO A 454 -19.14 6.71 -23.31
N ALA A 455 -19.53 7.30 -22.18
CA ALA A 455 -19.06 6.89 -20.87
C ALA A 455 -19.76 5.59 -20.42
N ARG A 456 -19.30 4.99 -19.30
CA ARG A 456 -19.85 3.73 -18.77
C ARG A 456 -21.37 3.78 -18.59
N LYS A 457 -22.05 2.73 -19.05
CA LYS A 457 -23.51 2.50 -18.96
C LYS A 457 -24.37 3.55 -19.67
N THR A 458 -23.79 4.31 -20.60
CA THR A 458 -24.55 5.28 -21.39
C THR A 458 -25.54 4.58 -22.33
N LEU A 459 -26.76 5.12 -22.45
CA LEU A 459 -27.72 4.72 -23.48
C LEU A 459 -27.45 5.53 -24.75
N VAL A 460 -27.22 4.82 -25.86
CA VAL A 460 -26.88 5.41 -27.15
C VAL A 460 -27.98 5.08 -28.15
N SER A 461 -28.52 6.09 -28.82
CA SER A 461 -29.48 5.87 -29.92
C SER A 461 -28.72 5.67 -31.22
N LEU A 462 -28.90 4.51 -31.85
CA LEU A 462 -28.43 4.28 -33.21
C LEU A 462 -29.44 4.95 -34.15
N ALA A 463 -29.21 6.22 -34.51
CA ALA A 463 -30.09 7.03 -35.34
C ALA A 463 -30.14 6.57 -36.82
N GLY A 464 -30.42 5.27 -37.05
CA GLY A 464 -30.53 4.64 -38.38
C GLY A 464 -29.25 3.98 -38.90
N GLY A 465 -28.13 4.02 -38.18
CA GLY A 465 -26.84 3.43 -38.58
C GLY A 465 -26.36 2.28 -37.68
N SER A 466 -25.41 1.48 -38.18
CA SER A 466 -24.72 0.42 -37.44
C SER A 466 -23.36 0.87 -36.89
N THR A 467 -23.11 2.19 -36.84
CA THR A 467 -21.84 2.77 -36.40
C THR A 467 -22.02 3.75 -35.25
N LEU A 468 -20.98 3.93 -34.45
CA LEU A 468 -20.94 4.87 -33.34
C LEU A 468 -19.56 5.56 -33.26
N PRO A 469 -19.48 6.89 -33.39
CA PRO A 469 -18.28 7.63 -33.08
C PRO A 469 -17.97 7.54 -31.58
N VAL A 470 -16.71 7.26 -31.27
CA VAL A 470 -16.19 7.24 -29.90
C VAL A 470 -14.96 8.15 -29.78
N SER A 471 -14.76 8.73 -28.61
CA SER A 471 -13.64 9.64 -28.35
C SER A 471 -13.16 9.59 -26.91
N TRP A 472 -11.94 10.07 -26.67
CA TRP A 472 -11.32 10.04 -25.35
C TRP A 472 -10.22 11.10 -25.18
N GLN A 473 -9.55 11.09 -24.03
CA GLN A 473 -8.33 11.84 -23.74
C GLN A 473 -7.17 10.88 -23.54
N ALA A 474 -5.99 11.18 -24.07
CA ALA A 474 -4.85 10.28 -24.15
C ALA A 474 -4.28 9.80 -22.80
N GLY A 475 -4.48 10.55 -21.71
CA GLY A 475 -3.86 10.28 -20.40
C GLY A 475 -2.37 10.56 -20.30
N ARG A 476 -1.63 10.31 -21.38
CA ARG A 476 -0.18 10.51 -21.48
C ARG A 476 0.18 11.32 -22.73
N VAL A 477 1.25 12.11 -22.61
CA VAL A 477 1.70 13.04 -23.65
C VAL A 477 2.56 12.39 -24.73
N ASP A 478 3.04 11.17 -24.51
CA ASP A 478 3.93 10.39 -25.38
C ASP A 478 3.21 9.27 -26.14
N ALA A 479 1.87 9.29 -26.19
CA ALA A 479 1.08 8.35 -26.97
C ALA A 479 1.40 8.47 -28.48
N LEU A 480 1.85 7.38 -29.10
CA LEU A 480 2.14 7.31 -30.53
C LEU A 480 0.89 6.94 -31.33
N SER A 481 0.11 6.00 -30.81
CA SER A 481 -1.17 5.55 -31.39
C SER A 481 -2.03 4.87 -30.32
N TYR A 482 -3.21 4.40 -30.72
CA TYR A 482 -4.17 3.74 -29.86
C TYR A 482 -4.69 2.47 -30.52
N HIS A 483 -4.86 1.43 -29.72
CA HIS A 483 -5.51 0.19 -30.09
C HIS A 483 -6.92 0.18 -29.50
N VAL A 484 -7.93 0.17 -30.36
CA VAL A 484 -9.35 0.22 -29.95
C VAL A 484 -9.99 -1.13 -30.16
N TYR A 485 -10.53 -1.68 -29.08
CA TYR A 485 -11.21 -2.98 -29.05
C TYR A 485 -12.69 -2.77 -28.77
N SER A 486 -13.58 -3.52 -29.41
CA SER A 486 -15.01 -3.52 -29.06
C SER A 486 -15.74 -4.82 -29.37
N GLY A 487 -16.78 -5.12 -28.62
CA GLY A 487 -17.57 -6.34 -28.78
C GLY A 487 -18.73 -6.43 -27.80
N THR A 488 -19.48 -7.53 -27.84
CA THR A 488 -20.62 -7.78 -26.92
C THR A 488 -20.24 -8.64 -25.71
N ASP A 489 -19.02 -9.17 -25.70
CA ASP A 489 -18.46 -9.98 -24.61
C ASP A 489 -17.40 -9.15 -23.88
N ALA A 490 -17.69 -8.81 -22.62
CA ALA A 490 -16.84 -7.97 -21.80
C ALA A 490 -15.46 -8.60 -21.56
N ASP A 491 -15.41 -9.92 -21.37
CA ASP A 491 -14.19 -10.62 -20.97
C ASP A 491 -13.28 -10.81 -22.17
N LYS A 492 -13.86 -11.07 -23.35
CA LYS A 492 -13.08 -11.10 -24.60
C LYS A 492 -12.49 -9.74 -24.94
N VAL A 493 -13.25 -8.66 -24.81
CA VAL A 493 -12.74 -7.30 -25.08
C VAL A 493 -11.65 -6.91 -24.08
N ASP A 494 -11.82 -7.23 -22.80
CA ASP A 494 -10.86 -6.93 -21.73
C ASP A 494 -9.57 -7.77 -21.84
N ALA A 495 -9.63 -8.96 -22.43
CA ALA A 495 -8.47 -9.84 -22.64
C ALA A 495 -7.79 -9.70 -24.00
N ALA A 496 -8.42 -9.02 -24.97
CA ALA A 496 -7.91 -8.91 -26.34
C ALA A 496 -6.51 -8.25 -26.40
N THR A 497 -5.73 -8.59 -27.42
CA THR A 497 -4.50 -7.89 -27.82
C THR A 497 -4.52 -7.64 -29.33
N ALA A 498 -3.57 -6.86 -29.86
CA ALA A 498 -3.48 -6.62 -31.31
C ALA A 498 -3.28 -7.93 -32.08
N GLU A 499 -2.61 -8.91 -31.47
CA GLU A 499 -2.33 -10.23 -32.03
C GLU A 499 -3.45 -11.24 -31.76
N ASN A 500 -4.20 -11.08 -30.66
CA ASN A 500 -5.23 -12.03 -30.23
C ASN A 500 -6.53 -11.33 -29.85
N HIS A 501 -7.47 -11.24 -30.79
CA HIS A 501 -8.76 -10.55 -30.62
C HIS A 501 -9.92 -11.30 -31.30
N GLU A 502 -9.91 -12.64 -31.26
CA GLU A 502 -10.97 -13.44 -31.90
C GLU A 502 -12.37 -13.10 -31.32
N GLY A 503 -13.30 -12.75 -32.21
CA GLY A 503 -14.65 -12.32 -31.81
C GLY A 503 -14.72 -10.91 -31.21
N VAL A 504 -13.62 -10.14 -31.27
CA VAL A 504 -13.52 -8.75 -30.86
C VAL A 504 -13.13 -7.90 -32.07
N GLN A 505 -13.82 -6.78 -32.28
CA GLN A 505 -13.41 -5.82 -33.29
C GLN A 505 -12.17 -5.08 -32.81
N PHE A 506 -11.19 -4.90 -33.70
CA PHE A 506 -9.93 -4.23 -33.42
C PHE A 506 -9.61 -3.20 -34.49
N GLN A 507 -9.06 -2.06 -34.08
CA GLN A 507 -8.53 -1.03 -34.98
C GLN A 507 -7.39 -0.25 -34.32
N THR A 508 -6.41 0.16 -35.12
CA THR A 508 -5.35 1.08 -34.70
C THR A 508 -5.65 2.49 -35.21
N VAL A 509 -5.59 3.49 -34.34
CA VAL A 509 -5.81 4.90 -34.70
C VAL A 509 -4.72 5.79 -34.13
N SER A 510 -4.39 6.89 -34.81
CA SER A 510 -3.42 7.89 -34.33
C SER A 510 -4.07 9.07 -33.59
N GLN A 511 -5.40 9.18 -33.65
CA GLN A 511 -6.18 10.25 -33.03
C GLN A 511 -6.93 9.73 -31.81
N VAL A 512 -7.33 10.62 -30.92
CA VAL A 512 -8.11 10.30 -29.71
C VAL A 512 -9.61 10.04 -29.99
N ASN A 513 -9.90 9.45 -31.15
CA ASN A 513 -11.24 9.08 -31.59
C ASN A 513 -11.20 7.89 -32.54
N ALA A 514 -12.32 7.19 -32.64
CA ALA A 514 -12.54 6.11 -33.58
C ALA A 514 -14.03 5.94 -33.90
N VAL A 515 -14.36 5.05 -34.83
CA VAL A 515 -15.75 4.68 -35.15
C VAL A 515 -15.91 3.19 -34.91
N LEU A 516 -16.84 2.80 -34.04
CA LEU A 516 -17.22 1.41 -33.84
C LEU A 516 -18.28 1.03 -34.88
N GLY A 517 -18.23 -0.18 -35.42
CA GLY A 517 -19.10 -0.62 -36.51
C GLY A 517 -19.85 -1.92 -36.22
N GLY A 518 -20.83 -2.27 -37.06
CA GLY A 518 -21.61 -3.51 -36.91
C GLY A 518 -22.48 -3.56 -35.65
N LEU A 519 -22.87 -2.39 -35.12
CA LEU A 519 -23.68 -2.27 -33.92
C LEU A 519 -25.14 -2.64 -34.19
N LYS A 520 -25.70 -3.45 -33.29
CA LYS A 520 -27.11 -3.86 -33.30
C LYS A 520 -27.89 -3.06 -32.25
N PRO A 521 -29.16 -2.68 -32.49
CA PRO A 521 -30.00 -2.08 -31.47
C PRO A 521 -30.26 -3.00 -30.27
N ALA A 522 -30.63 -2.43 -29.12
CA ALA A 522 -30.98 -3.18 -27.91
C ALA A 522 -29.90 -4.19 -27.47
N THR A 523 -28.62 -3.83 -27.66
CA THR A 523 -27.48 -4.69 -27.39
C THR A 523 -26.48 -3.94 -26.51
N ALA A 524 -25.92 -4.64 -25.52
CA ALA A 524 -24.83 -4.13 -24.70
C ALA A 524 -23.50 -4.31 -25.43
N TYR A 525 -22.71 -3.25 -25.50
CA TYR A 525 -21.38 -3.28 -26.07
C TYR A 525 -20.35 -2.85 -25.03
N TYR A 526 -19.18 -3.46 -25.13
CA TYR A 526 -17.99 -3.18 -24.35
C TYR A 526 -16.89 -2.71 -25.29
N TRP A 527 -16.07 -1.77 -24.83
CA TRP A 527 -14.95 -1.26 -25.61
C TRP A 527 -13.80 -0.85 -24.70
N ARG A 528 -12.58 -0.88 -25.24
CA ARG A 528 -11.33 -0.61 -24.54
C ARG A 528 -10.39 0.13 -25.48
N VAL A 529 -9.57 1.04 -24.95
CA VAL A 529 -8.55 1.74 -25.73
C VAL A 529 -7.21 1.60 -25.04
N ASP A 530 -6.27 0.91 -25.67
CA ASP A 530 -4.90 0.80 -25.17
C ASP A 530 -4.04 1.89 -25.80
N ILE A 531 -3.08 2.39 -25.04
CA ILE A 531 -2.15 3.41 -25.51
C ILE A 531 -0.87 2.74 -25.95
N VAL A 532 -0.48 3.00 -27.20
CA VAL A 532 0.79 2.54 -27.77
C VAL A 532 1.79 3.67 -27.59
N GLY A 533 2.79 3.45 -26.73
CA GLY A 533 3.87 4.41 -26.49
C GLY A 533 5.25 3.84 -26.90
N PRO A 534 6.31 4.65 -26.77
CA PRO A 534 7.67 4.25 -27.15
C PRO A 534 8.22 3.09 -26.31
N THR A 535 7.72 2.90 -25.09
CA THR A 535 8.16 1.88 -24.13
C THR A 535 7.25 0.64 -24.09
N GLY A 536 6.21 0.59 -24.94
CA GLY A 536 5.26 -0.53 -25.01
C GLY A 536 3.80 -0.08 -24.97
N ILE A 537 2.92 -1.08 -24.87
CA ILE A 537 1.46 -0.90 -24.86
C ILE A 537 0.97 -0.88 -23.41
N VAL A 538 0.20 0.15 -23.06
CA VAL A 538 -0.50 0.25 -21.78
C VAL A 538 -1.97 -0.05 -22.02
N PRO A 539 -2.51 -1.17 -21.50
CA PRO A 539 -3.93 -1.47 -21.61
C PRO A 539 -4.76 -0.36 -20.99
N GLY A 540 -5.88 0.02 -21.60
CA GLY A 540 -6.85 0.94 -21.00
C GLY A 540 -8.02 0.21 -20.35
N ALA A 541 -8.85 0.93 -19.60
CA ALA A 541 -9.99 0.31 -18.95
C ALA A 541 -11.14 -0.08 -19.88
N LEU A 542 -11.91 -1.07 -19.44
CA LEU A 542 -13.13 -1.51 -20.11
C LEU A 542 -14.29 -0.54 -19.85
N TRP A 543 -14.87 0.00 -20.91
CA TRP A 543 -16.09 0.81 -20.89
C TRP A 543 -17.25 0.08 -21.54
N SER A 544 -18.47 0.56 -21.30
CA SER A 544 -19.66 -0.06 -21.86
C SER A 544 -20.76 0.95 -22.18
N PHE A 545 -21.60 0.62 -23.15
CA PHE A 545 -22.80 1.36 -23.50
C PHE A 545 -23.89 0.41 -23.99
N ASN A 546 -25.15 0.85 -23.91
CA ASN A 546 -26.29 0.10 -24.42
C ASN A 546 -26.87 0.84 -25.62
N THR A 547 -27.06 0.12 -26.72
CA THR A 547 -27.75 0.68 -27.88
C THR A 547 -29.25 0.60 -27.68
N THR A 548 -29.98 1.61 -28.14
CA THR A 548 -31.45 1.62 -28.16
C THR A 548 -31.96 1.62 -29.59
N LYS A 549 -33.18 1.11 -29.79
CA LYS A 549 -33.89 1.31 -31.06
C LYS A 549 -34.14 2.81 -31.24
N ALA A 550 -33.89 3.33 -32.44
CA ALA A 550 -34.24 4.71 -32.78
C ALA A 550 -35.70 4.98 -32.40
N ALA A 551 -35.95 6.03 -31.61
CA ALA A 551 -37.31 6.47 -31.36
C ALA A 551 -37.93 6.85 -32.71
N ARG A 552 -39.07 6.24 -33.06
CA ARG A 552 -39.84 6.61 -34.25
C ARG A 552 -40.18 8.08 -34.11
N ALA A 553 -39.71 8.93 -35.03
CA ALA A 553 -40.01 10.36 -35.01
C ALA A 553 -41.53 10.55 -34.92
N THR A 554 -42.02 11.08 -33.80
CA THR A 554 -43.40 11.53 -33.70
C THR A 554 -43.57 12.67 -34.70
N LYS A 555 -44.41 12.46 -35.72
CA LYS A 555 -44.77 13.53 -36.67
C LYS A 555 -45.21 14.75 -35.86
N LYS A 556 -44.51 15.88 -36.02
CA LYS A 556 -44.95 17.18 -35.49
C LYS A 556 -46.42 17.38 -35.88
N ALA A 557 -47.28 17.62 -34.88
CA ALA A 557 -48.63 18.09 -35.12
C ALA A 557 -48.53 19.39 -35.94
N VAL A 558 -49.27 19.44 -37.05
CA VAL A 558 -49.45 20.63 -37.86
C VAL A 558 -50.07 21.71 -36.96
N PRO A 559 -49.53 22.95 -36.91
CA PRO A 559 -50.16 24.01 -36.14
C PRO A 559 -51.51 24.35 -36.78
N VAL A 560 -52.58 24.30 -35.99
CA VAL A 560 -53.88 24.85 -36.36
C VAL A 560 -53.73 26.37 -36.51
N PRO A 561 -54.14 27.00 -37.62
CA PRO A 561 -54.05 28.44 -37.78
C PRO A 561 -55.03 29.14 -36.83
N ALA A 562 -54.55 30.17 -36.14
CA ALA A 562 -55.37 31.02 -35.28
C ALA A 562 -56.39 31.83 -36.11
N PRO A 563 -57.60 32.10 -35.59
CA PRO A 563 -58.61 32.88 -36.31
C PRO A 563 -58.18 34.33 -36.46
N ALA A 564 -58.38 34.89 -37.65
CA ALA A 564 -58.05 36.27 -38.00
C ALA A 564 -58.91 37.26 -37.18
N LEU A 565 -58.23 38.22 -36.53
CA LEU A 565 -58.85 39.42 -35.98
C LEU A 565 -59.23 40.36 -37.15
N ALA A 566 -60.51 40.72 -37.24
CA ALA A 566 -60.97 41.80 -38.12
C ALA A 566 -60.51 43.17 -37.58
N PRO A 567 -60.16 44.13 -38.45
CA PRO A 567 -59.68 45.43 -38.02
C PRO A 567 -60.85 46.30 -37.53
N ALA A 568 -60.57 47.12 -36.52
CA ALA A 568 -61.49 48.06 -35.92
C ALA A 568 -61.95 49.15 -36.92
N GLN A 569 -63.25 49.39 -36.97
CA GLN A 569 -63.87 50.72 -37.02
C GLN A 569 -65.10 50.74 -36.11
#